data_AF-A0A075FZR9-F1
#
_entry.id   AF-A0A075FZR9-F1
#
_cell.length_a   1.000
_cell.length_b   1.000
_cell.length_c   1.000
_cell.angle_alpha   90.00
_cell.angle_beta   90.00
_cell.angle_gamma   90.00
#
_symmetry.space_group_name_H-M   'P 1'
#
loop_
_entity.id
_entity.type
_entity.pdbx_description
1 polymer ?
#
loop_
_entity_poly.entity_id
_entity_poly.type
_entity_poly.pdbx_seq_one_letter_code
_entity_poly.pdbx_strand_id
1 'polypeptide(L)'
;MHKVLSTLLKLLAPITPYITDFLWQTLYSDKSIHTEQQAKEESNEDLTQHTQAISDFNSKVWNEKKEKGLHLPDSIKIEIPKELEIFKKDLVAMHHLEYE
;
A
#
# COMPACT_ATOMS: atom_id res chain seq x y z
N MET A 1 -7.34 -1.31 4.38
CA MET A 1 -6.39 -0.44 5.11
C MET A 1 -6.46 -0.58 6.64
N HIS A 2 -7.64 -0.47 7.29
CA HIS A 2 -7.73 -0.53 8.76
C HIS A 2 -7.16 -1.81 9.40
N LYS A 3 -7.27 -2.96 8.74
CA LYS A 3 -6.71 -4.22 9.26
C LYS A 3 -5.20 -4.14 9.48
N VAL A 4 -4.44 -3.73 8.46
CA VAL A 4 -2.98 -3.57 8.56
C VAL A 4 -2.62 -2.59 9.67
N LEU A 5 -3.28 -1.43 9.72
CA LEU A 5 -3.05 -0.43 10.77
C LEU A 5 -3.34 -0.99 12.17
N SER A 6 -4.48 -1.66 12.37
CA SER A 6 -4.84 -2.26 13.66
C SER A 6 -3.84 -3.33 14.11
N THR A 7 -3.35 -4.16 13.18
CA THR A 7 -2.31 -5.16 13.45
C THR A 7 -1.00 -4.48 13.83
N LEU A 8 -0.56 -3.46 13.07
CA LEU A 8 0.66 -2.70 13.38
C LEU A 8 0.59 -2.05 14.76
N LEU A 9 -0.53 -1.42 15.13
CA LEU A 9 -0.70 -0.82 16.45
C LEU A 9 -0.59 -1.87 17.56
N LYS A 10 -1.21 -3.05 17.40
CA LYS A 10 -1.09 -4.15 18.37
C LYS A 10 0.33 -4.69 18.47
N LEU A 11 1.05 -4.81 17.35
CA LEU A 11 2.46 -5.23 17.34
C LEU A 11 3.38 -4.20 18.00
N LEU A 12 3.09 -2.91 17.83
CA LEU A 12 3.88 -1.81 18.38
C LEU A 12 3.53 -1.46 19.83
N ALA A 13 2.38 -1.91 20.36
CA ALA A 13 1.91 -1.55 21.70
C ALA A 13 2.94 -1.76 22.82
N PRO A 14 3.73 -2.86 22.83
CA PRO A 14 4.78 -3.05 23.83
C PRO A 14 5.99 -2.09 23.69
N ILE A 15 6.20 -1.49 22.51
CA ILE A 15 7.35 -0.65 22.18
C ILE A 15 7.01 0.85 22.32
N THR A 16 5.84 1.27 21.81
CA THR A 16 5.38 2.67 21.82
C THR A 16 3.99 2.80 22.48
N PRO A 17 3.87 2.51 23.79
CA PRO A 17 2.58 2.23 24.45
C PRO A 17 1.62 3.42 24.48
N TYR A 18 2.10 4.64 24.70
CA TYR A 18 1.21 5.81 24.80
C TYR A 18 0.66 6.25 23.44
N ILE A 19 1.50 6.23 22.41
CA ILE A 19 1.10 6.62 21.05
C ILE A 19 0.11 5.61 20.47
N THR A 20 0.43 4.32 20.60
CA THR A 20 -0.43 3.25 20.11
C THR A 20 -1.76 3.20 20.84
N ASP A 21 -1.79 3.44 22.16
CA ASP A 21 -3.01 3.49 22.95
C ASP A 21 -3.89 4.70 22.59
N PHE A 22 -3.30 5.89 22.43
CA PHE A 22 -4.03 7.07 21.98
C PHE A 22 -4.65 6.87 20.59
N LEU A 23 -3.88 6.36 19.63
CA LEU A 23 -4.37 6.09 18.28
C LEU A 23 -5.46 5.00 18.28
N TRP A 24 -5.28 3.95 19.08
CA TRP A 24 -6.29 2.90 19.22
C TRP A 24 -7.59 3.45 19.80
N GLN A 25 -7.48 4.25 20.85
CA GLN A 25 -8.66 4.81 21.51
C GLN A 25 -9.42 5.79 20.60
N THR A 26 -8.68 6.51 19.76
CA THR A 26 -9.26 7.46 18.80
C THR A 26 -9.95 6.75 17.63
N LEU A 27 -9.42 5.60 17.18
CA LEU A 27 -9.83 4.98 15.92
C LEU A 27 -10.71 3.73 16.08
N TYR A 28 -10.58 2.98 17.17
CA TYR A 28 -11.10 1.60 17.24
C TYR A 28 -11.92 1.28 18.50
N SER A 29 -11.63 1.87 19.66
CA SER A 29 -12.33 1.53 20.91
C SER A 29 -12.21 2.63 21.96
N ASP A 30 -13.07 2.67 22.97
CA ASP A 30 -12.88 3.49 24.18
C ASP A 30 -11.94 2.84 25.22
N LYS A 31 -11.57 1.56 25.00
CA LYS A 31 -10.69 0.80 25.89
C LYS A 31 -9.26 0.81 25.40
N SER A 32 -8.34 0.64 26.36
CA SER A 32 -6.91 0.64 26.07
C SER A 32 -6.50 -0.55 25.18
N ILE A 33 -5.62 -0.29 24.21
CA ILE A 33 -5.02 -1.32 23.35
C ILE A 33 -4.27 -2.38 24.16
N HIS A 34 -3.79 -2.03 25.36
CA HIS A 34 -3.07 -2.94 26.25
C HIS A 34 -3.96 -4.03 26.86
N THR A 35 -5.28 -3.93 26.67
CA THR A 35 -6.26 -4.97 27.05
C THR A 35 -6.58 -5.92 25.89
N GLU A 36 -6.11 -5.61 24.68
CA GLU A 36 -6.38 -6.40 23.49
C GLU A 36 -5.48 -7.63 23.40
N GLN A 37 -5.98 -8.69 22.76
CA GLN A 37 -5.14 -9.81 22.36
C GLN A 37 -4.18 -9.41 21.25
N GLN A 38 -2.99 -10.00 21.30
CA GLN A 38 -1.99 -9.84 20.25
C GLN A 38 -2.54 -10.29 18.90
N ALA A 39 -2.10 -9.62 17.83
CA ALA A 39 -2.45 -10.00 16.47
C ALA A 39 -2.04 -11.45 16.19
N LYS A 40 -2.96 -12.20 15.57
CA LYS A 40 -2.71 -13.57 15.10
C LYS A 40 -2.28 -13.53 13.65
N GLU A 41 -1.52 -14.54 13.25
CA GLU A 41 -1.18 -14.77 11.86
C GLU A 41 -2.44 -15.08 11.04
N GLU A 42 -2.50 -14.54 9.83
CA GLU A 42 -3.58 -14.76 8.87
C GLU A 42 -2.99 -15.38 7.61
N SER A 43 -3.63 -16.43 7.10
CA SER A 43 -3.27 -17.02 5.82
C SER A 43 -3.99 -16.26 4.71
N ASN A 44 -3.23 -15.54 3.89
CA ASN A 44 -3.71 -14.87 2.69
C ASN A 44 -2.96 -15.43 1.48
N GLU A 45 -3.49 -15.18 0.27
CA GLU A 45 -2.80 -15.49 -0.97
C GLU A 45 -1.44 -14.77 -1.02
N ASP A 46 -0.39 -15.52 -1.35
CA ASP A 46 0.95 -14.96 -1.48
C ASP A 46 1.13 -14.34 -2.87
N LEU A 47 1.09 -13.02 -2.91
CA LEU A 47 1.35 -12.21 -4.11
C LEU A 47 2.74 -11.54 -4.06
N THR A 48 3.60 -11.91 -3.12
CA THR A 48 4.90 -11.24 -2.90
C THR A 48 5.79 -11.26 -4.14
N GLN A 49 5.66 -12.30 -4.98
CA GLN A 49 6.36 -12.42 -6.26
C GLN A 49 6.16 -11.22 -7.20
N HIS A 50 5.03 -10.51 -7.10
CA HIS A 50 4.73 -9.35 -7.96
C HIS A 50 5.30 -8.03 -7.43
N THR A 51 5.75 -7.98 -6.17
CA THR A 51 6.17 -6.73 -5.50
C THR A 51 7.28 -6.02 -6.25
N GLN A 52 8.29 -6.77 -6.71
CA GLN A 52 9.43 -6.20 -7.42
C GLN A 52 9.01 -5.65 -8.78
N ALA A 53 8.26 -6.44 -9.55
CA ALA A 53 7.76 -6.03 -10.87
C ALA A 53 6.88 -4.76 -10.79
N ILE A 54 5.99 -4.66 -9.79
CA ILE A 54 5.19 -3.45 -9.55
C ILE A 54 6.08 -2.25 -9.22
N SER A 55 7.06 -2.44 -8.34
CA SER A 55 7.96 -1.36 -7.91
C SER A 55 8.83 -0.83 -9.06
N ASP A 56 9.33 -1.73 -9.90
CA ASP A 56 10.13 -1.40 -11.08
C ASP A 56 9.28 -0.70 -12.13
N PHE A 57 8.07 -1.19 -12.39
CA PHE A 57 7.13 -0.53 -13.29
C PHE A 57 6.79 0.89 -12.81
N ASN A 58 6.47 1.07 -11.53
CA ASN A 58 6.16 2.38 -10.97
C ASN A 58 7.33 3.35 -11.11
N SER A 59 8.55 2.90 -10.79
CA SER A 59 9.77 3.69 -10.91
C SER A 59 10.04 4.08 -12.37
N LYS A 60 9.84 3.14 -13.30
CA LYS A 60 9.96 3.40 -14.74
C LYS A 60 8.99 4.49 -15.20
N VAL A 61 7.70 4.38 -14.86
CA VAL A 61 6.69 5.37 -15.26
C VAL A 61 7.02 6.75 -14.71
N TRP A 62 7.42 6.86 -13.43
CA TRP A 62 7.78 8.15 -12.84
C TRP A 62 9.04 8.77 -13.46
N ASN A 63 10.06 7.95 -13.75
CA ASN A 63 11.26 8.43 -14.43
C ASN A 63 10.94 8.92 -15.84
N GLU A 64 10.11 8.20 -16.59
CA GLU A 64 9.73 8.60 -17.95
C GLU A 64 8.90 9.89 -17.95
N LYS A 65 7.99 10.08 -16.99
CA LYS A 65 7.29 11.37 -16.81
C LYS A 65 8.27 12.50 -16.53
N LYS A 66 9.20 12.28 -15.60
CA LYS A 66 10.22 13.27 -15.24
C LYS A 66 11.12 13.64 -16.43
N GLU A 67 11.56 12.67 -17.22
CA GLU A 67 12.37 12.89 -18.43
C GLU A 67 11.62 13.69 -19.49
N LYS A 68 10.30 13.50 -19.61
CA LYS A 68 9.42 14.26 -20.51
C LYS A 68 8.97 15.62 -19.95
N GLY A 69 9.38 15.98 -18.74
CA GLY A 69 8.95 17.21 -18.06
C GLY A 69 7.48 17.20 -17.62
N LEU A 70 6.88 16.00 -17.52
CA LEU A 70 5.49 15.79 -17.09
C LEU A 70 5.41 15.70 -15.56
N HIS A 71 4.31 16.20 -15.00
CA HIS A 71 3.94 16.01 -13.61
C HIS A 71 3.31 14.63 -13.39
N LEU A 72 3.26 14.18 -12.13
CA LEU A 72 2.68 12.88 -11.76
C LEU A 72 1.24 12.62 -12.26
N PRO A 73 0.30 13.58 -12.25
CA PRO A 73 -1.06 13.36 -12.74
C PRO A 73 -1.18 13.42 -14.27
N ASP A 74 -0.15 13.86 -14.98
CA ASP A 74 -0.22 13.97 -16.43
C ASP A 74 -0.30 12.57 -17.06
N SER A 75 -1.05 12.45 -18.15
CA SER A 75 -1.25 11.17 -18.82
C SER A 75 0.00 10.73 -19.58
N ILE A 76 0.24 9.42 -19.66
CA ILE A 76 1.39 8.87 -20.38
C ILE A 76 1.05 7.53 -21.04
N LYS A 77 1.50 7.32 -22.28
CA LYS A 77 1.35 6.06 -23.00
C LYS A 77 2.50 5.11 -22.66
N ILE A 78 2.24 4.11 -21.80
CA ILE A 78 3.18 3.04 -21.44
C ILE A 78 2.41 1.72 -21.37
N GLU A 79 2.96 0.67 -21.99
CA GLU A 79 2.39 -0.67 -21.92
C GLU A 79 2.69 -1.34 -20.57
N ILE A 80 1.68 -2.00 -20.00
CA ILE A 80 1.84 -2.81 -18.78
C ILE A 80 2.38 -4.19 -19.18
N PRO A 81 3.43 -4.69 -18.50
CA PRO A 81 3.91 -6.06 -18.69
C PRO A 81 2.83 -7.11 -18.41
N LYS A 82 2.81 -8.21 -19.17
CA LYS A 82 1.79 -9.28 -19.03
C LYS A 82 1.71 -9.87 -17.60
N GLU A 83 2.84 -9.92 -16.91
CA GLU A 83 2.93 -10.40 -15.51
C GLU A 83 2.22 -9.49 -14.49
N LEU A 84 1.92 -8.24 -14.87
CA LEU A 84 1.19 -7.26 -14.05
C LEU A 84 -0.24 -7.03 -14.55
N GLU A 85 -0.73 -7.83 -15.50
CA GLU A 85 -2.07 -7.65 -16.08
C GLU A 85 -3.17 -7.75 -15.01
N ILE A 86 -2.96 -8.56 -13.97
CA ILE A 86 -3.89 -8.68 -12.83
C ILE A 86 -4.07 -7.36 -12.06
N PHE A 87 -3.10 -6.44 -12.12
CA PHE A 87 -3.13 -5.13 -11.47
C PHE A 87 -3.45 -3.99 -12.45
N LYS A 88 -3.76 -4.30 -13.71
CA LYS A 88 -3.90 -3.31 -14.78
C LYS A 88 -4.82 -2.16 -14.42
N LYS A 89 -5.99 -2.47 -13.88
CA LYS A 89 -7.00 -1.46 -13.50
C LYS A 89 -6.42 -0.42 -12.54
N ASP A 90 -5.66 -0.87 -11.55
CA ASP A 90 -5.08 0.00 -10.53
C ASP A 90 -3.89 0.79 -11.09
N LEU A 91 -3.05 0.16 -11.91
CA LEU A 91 -1.92 0.81 -12.57
C LEU A 91 -2.36 1.90 -13.56
N VAL A 92 -3.43 1.66 -14.33
CA VAL A 92 -4.03 2.65 -15.24
C VAL A 92 -4.51 3.86 -14.44
N ALA A 93 -5.26 3.62 -13.36
CA ALA A 93 -5.82 4.69 -12.54
C ALA A 93 -4.71 5.49 -11.82
N MET A 94 -3.69 4.82 -11.28
CA MET A 94 -2.61 5.47 -10.54
C MET A 94 -1.74 6.35 -11.43
N HIS A 95 -1.43 5.89 -12.65
CA HIS A 95 -0.49 6.56 -13.54
C HIS A 95 -1.14 7.35 -14.68
N HIS A 96 -2.47 7.38 -14.76
CA HIS A 96 -3.21 8.01 -15.87
C HIS A 96 -2.72 7.49 -17.23
N LEU A 97 -2.66 6.17 -17.35
CA LEU A 97 -2.12 5.54 -18.57
C LEU A 97 -3.13 5.63 -19.71
N GLU A 98 -2.66 6.11 -20.86
CA GLU A 98 -3.46 6.14 -22.09
C GLU A 98 -3.36 4.78 -22.78
N TYR A 99 -4.51 4.11 -22.94
CA TYR A 99 -4.65 2.89 -23.74
C TYR A 99 -5.53 3.20 -24.96
N GLU A 100 -5.08 2.74 -26.13
CA GLU A 100 -5.95 2.58 -27.31
C GLU A 100 -6.66 1.23 -27.28
#